data_AF-A0A7S8HAQ3-F1
#
_entry.id   AF-A0A7S8HAQ3-F1
#
_cell.length_a   1.000
_cell.length_b   1.000
_cell.length_c   1.000
_cell.angle_alpha   90.00
_cell.angle_beta   90.00
_cell.angle_gamma   90.00
#
_symmetry.space_group_name_H-M   'P 1'
#
loop_
_entity.id
_entity.type
_entity.pdbx_description
1 polymer ?
#
loop_
_entity_poly.entity_id
_entity_poly.type
_entity_poly.pdbx_seq_one_letter_code
_entity_poly.pdbx_strand_id
1 'polypeptide(L)' 'MGGDLVDWIAVIVLAGIAWHGLTYRDEDGERPWVHLLFGCIALLFCLRFLFFDILDVM' A
#
# COMPACT_ATOMS: atom_id res chain seq x y z
N MET A 1 -16.50 14.01 17.00
CA MET A 1 -16.12 13.44 15.68
C MET A 1 -15.86 14.62 14.75
N GLY A 2 -14.66 15.20 14.83
CA GLY A 2 -14.28 16.36 14.03
C GLY A 2 -13.14 15.96 13.10
N GLY A 3 -13.49 15.54 11.89
CA GLY A 3 -12.57 15.58 10.77
C GLY A 3 -12.97 16.81 9.96
N ASP A 4 -12.01 17.62 9.56
CA ASP A 4 -12.24 18.74 8.65
C ASP A 4 -12.88 18.19 7.36
N LEU A 5 -13.57 19.04 6.59
CA LEU A 5 -14.20 18.62 5.34
C LEU A 5 -13.13 18.07 4.36
N VAL A 6 -11.91 18.57 4.50
CA VAL A 6 -10.70 18.08 3.80
C VAL A 6 -10.36 16.64 4.19
N ASP A 7 -10.45 16.27 5.46
CA ASP A 7 -10.13 14.91 5.93
C ASP A 7 -11.10 13.88 5.34
N TRP A 8 -12.39 14.23 5.29
CA TRP A 8 -13.41 13.38 4.69
C TRP A 8 -13.24 13.25 3.17
N ILE A 9 -12.88 14.32 2.47
CA ILE A 9 -12.55 14.27 1.04
C ILE A 9 -11.33 13.36 0.83
N ALA A 10 -10.29 13.51 1.63
CA ALA A 10 -9.09 12.68 1.53
C ALA A 10 -9.43 11.20 1.69
N VAL A 11 -10.25 10.84 2.68
CA VAL A 11 -10.72 9.47 2.90
C VAL A 11 -11.51 8.93 1.69
N ILE A 12 -12.42 9.72 1.13
CA ILE A 12 -13.23 9.30 -0.03
C ILE A 12 -12.34 9.09 -1.27
N VAL A 13 -11.38 9.98 -1.51
CA VAL A 13 -10.43 9.85 -2.62
C VAL A 13 -9.55 8.62 -2.44
N LEU A 14 -9.03 8.40 -1.23
CA LEU A 14 -8.21 7.22 -0.91
C LEU A 14 -9.00 5.93 -1.08
N ALA A 15 -10.27 5.92 -0.65
CA ALA A 15 -11.18 4.79 -0.83
C ALA A 15 -11.46 4.53 -2.32
N GLY A 16 -11.61 5.58 -3.13
CA GLY A 16 -11.79 5.46 -4.59
C GLY A 16 -10.57 4.88 -5.29
N ILE A 17 -9.37 5.36 -4.93
CA ILE A 17 -8.10 4.82 -5.47
C ILE A 17 -7.90 3.37 -5.04
N ALA A 18 -8.18 3.04 -3.77
CA ALA A 18 -8.09 1.68 -3.27
C ALA A 18 -9.11 0.75 -3.95
N TRP A 19 -10.35 1.21 -4.16
CA TRP A 19 -11.36 0.45 -4.88
C TRP A 19 -10.95 0.19 -6.33
N HIS A 20 -10.45 1.21 -7.03
CA HIS A 20 -9.98 1.07 -8.40
C HIS A 20 -8.76 0.15 -8.46
N GLY A 21 -7.75 0.35 -7.60
CA GLY A 21 -6.55 -0.49 -7.56
C GLY A 21 -6.81 -1.94 -7.16
N LEU A 22 -7.81 -2.19 -6.31
CA LEU A 22 -8.21 -3.55 -5.96
C LEU A 22 -9.04 -4.19 -7.07
N THR A 23 -9.98 -3.46 -7.66
CA THR A 23 -10.96 -4.00 -8.62
C THR A 23 -10.44 -4.06 -10.05
N TYR A 24 -9.43 -3.24 -10.39
CA TYR A 24 -8.77 -3.27 -11.69
C TYR A 24 -8.16 -4.65 -11.92
N ARG A 25 -8.58 -5.27 -13.01
CA ARG A 25 -8.24 -6.63 -13.39
C ARG A 25 -7.69 -6.53 -14.80
N ASP A 26 -6.48 -7.05 -15.00
CA ASP A 26 -5.83 -7.03 -16.31
C ASP A 26 -6.59 -7.93 -17.31
N GLU A 27 -6.30 -7.81 -18.60
CA GLU A 27 -7.02 -8.52 -19.68
C GLU A 27 -7.01 -10.06 -19.51
N ASP A 28 -6.00 -10.59 -18.82
CA ASP A 28 -5.86 -12.02 -18.48
C ASP A 28 -6.48 -12.44 -17.13
N GLY A 29 -7.09 -11.51 -16.37
CA GLY A 29 -7.74 -11.82 -15.08
C GLY A 29 -6.82 -11.83 -13.86
N GLU A 30 -5.52 -11.62 -14.05
CA GLU A 30 -4.51 -11.56 -13.00
C GLU A 30 -4.54 -10.18 -12.30
N ARG A 31 -4.15 -10.11 -11.01
CA ARG A 31 -3.97 -8.85 -10.26
C ARG A 31 -2.49 -8.57 -10.02
N PRO A 32 -1.67 -8.30 -11.06
CA PRO A 32 -0.22 -8.16 -10.92
C PRO A 32 0.18 -6.96 -10.05
N TRP A 33 -0.57 -5.86 -10.12
CA TRP A 33 -0.26 -4.62 -9.41
C TRP A 33 -0.32 -4.75 -7.89
N VAL A 34 -1.33 -5.44 -7.34
CA VAL A 34 -1.48 -5.62 -5.89
C VAL A 34 -0.39 -6.53 -5.33
N HIS A 35 -0.04 -7.60 -6.06
CA HIS A 35 1.06 -8.47 -5.69
C HIS A 35 2.41 -7.76 -5.73
N LEU A 36 2.67 -6.92 -6.74
CA LEU A 36 3.88 -6.10 -6.79
C LEU A 36 3.93 -5.10 -5.62
N LEU A 37 2.83 -4.39 -5.35
CA LEU A 37 2.75 -3.43 -4.24
C LEU A 37 3.00 -4.09 -2.89
N PHE A 38 2.34 -5.22 -2.60
CA PHE A 38 2.56 -5.97 -1.36
C PHE A 38 3.97 -6.53 -1.28
N GLY A 39 4.51 -7.04 -2.40
CA GLY A 39 5.88 -7.53 -2.48
C GLY A 39 6.91 -6.44 -2.20
N CYS A 40 6.74 -5.23 -2.76
CA CYS A 40 7.62 -4.09 -2.52
C CYS A 40 7.56 -3.62 -1.06
N ILE A 41 6.37 -3.51 -0.46
CA ILE A 41 6.22 -3.10 0.95
C ILE A 41 6.86 -4.15 1.87
N ALA A 42 6.61 -5.44 1.62
CA ALA A 42 7.20 -6.53 2.38
C ALA A 42 8.74 -6.55 2.28
N LEU A 43 9.30 -6.27 1.09
CA LEU A 43 10.75 -6.16 0.89
C LEU A 43 11.34 -5.00 1.71
N LEU A 44 10.71 -3.82 1.69
CA LEU A 44 11.18 -2.66 2.46
C LEU A 44 11.15 -2.93 3.98
N PHE A 45 10.10 -3.58 4.49
CA PHE A 45 10.03 -3.99 5.89
C PHE A 45 11.05 -5.07 6.23
N CYS A 46 11.27 -6.04 5.34
CA CYS A 46 12.30 -7.06 5.51
C CYS A 46 13.70 -6.44 5.57
N LEU A 47 14.01 -5.49 4.68
CA LEU A 47 15.27 -4.75 4.74
C LEU A 47 15.40 -3.96 6.03
N ARG A 48 14.34 -3.22 6.43
CA ARG A 48 14.31 -2.49 7.71
C ARG A 48 14.65 -3.43 8.87
N PHE A 49 13.95 -4.55 8.98
CA PHE A 49 14.18 -5.54 10.04
C PHE A 49 15.59 -6.14 9.97
N LEU A 50 16.08 -6.46 8.78
CA LEU A 50 17.43 -6.99 8.60
C LEU A 50 18.50 -5.99 9.05
N PHE A 51 18.38 -4.72 8.67
CA PHE A 51 19.39 -3.70 8.97
C PHE A 51 19.32 -3.20 10.43
N PHE A 52 18.12 -2.99 10.97
CA PHE A 52 17.92 -2.45 12.32
C PHE A 52 17.91 -3.54 13.39
N ASP A 53 17.24 -4.68 13.16
CA ASP A 53 17.06 -5.69 14.21
C ASP A 53 18.14 -6.78 14.18
N ILE A 54 18.68 -7.14 13.00
CA ILE A 54 19.69 -8.21 12.90
C ILE A 54 21.11 -7.67 12.82
N LEU A 55 21.37 -6.75 11.88
CA LEU A 55 22.72 -6.29 11.60
C LEU A 55 23.18 -5.17 12.54
N ASP A 56 22.26 -4.46 13.19
CA ASP A 56 22.54 -3.31 14.08
C ASP A 56 23.46 -2.27 13.41
N VAL A 57 23.33 -2.12 12.08
CA VAL A 57 24.21 -1.28 11.24
C VAL A 57 23.72 0.17 11.18
N MET A 58 22.51 0.46 11.65
CA MET A 58 21.84 1.76 11.48
C MET A 58 21.04 2.17 12.70
#